data_AF-A0A935QBY0-F1
#
_entry.id   AF-A0A935QBY0-F1
#
_cell.length_a   1.000
_cell.length_b   1.000
_cell.length_c   1.000
_cell.angle_alpha   90.00
_cell.angle_beta   90.00
_cell.angle_gamma   90.00
#
_symmetry.space_group_name_H-M   'P 1'
#
loop_
_entity.id
_entity.type
_entity.pdbx_description
1 polymer ?
#
loop_
_entity_poly.entity_id
_entity_poly.type
_entity_poly.pdbx_seq_one_letter_code
_entity_poly.pdbx_strand_id
1 'polypeptide(L)'
;MDWHELHKHKVNDLREMMKTHLPEVAGVIGLKKDELVDLLAAKLGIEKPHKVVVGLDKTAIKGRIRDLKTRRDEAAAAGEDVQRNRHRREIHRLKRRLRKAANMTH
;
A
#
# COMPACT_ATOMS: atom_id res chain seq x y z
N MET A 1 -13.99 16.14 -12.53
CA MET A 1 -12.88 16.33 -11.58
C MET A 1 -12.30 14.95 -11.32
N ASP A 2 -11.02 14.74 -11.62
CA ASP A 2 -10.33 13.47 -11.32
C ASP A 2 -9.66 13.51 -9.93
N TRP A 3 -9.40 12.35 -9.34
CA TRP A 3 -8.74 12.25 -8.04
C TRP A 3 -7.34 12.88 -8.06
N HIS A 4 -6.60 12.77 -9.17
CA HIS A 4 -5.29 13.41 -9.31
C HIS A 4 -5.39 14.94 -9.33
N GLU A 5 -6.47 15.46 -9.89
CA GLU A 5 -6.74 16.90 -9.93
C GLU A 5 -7.02 17.40 -8.51
N LEU A 6 -7.84 16.66 -7.75
CA LEU A 6 -8.11 16.91 -6.34
C LEU A 6 -6.84 16.86 -5.48
N HIS A 7 -5.98 15.87 -5.70
CA HIS A 7 -4.72 15.73 -4.96
C HIS A 7 -3.72 16.86 -5.27
N LYS A 8 -3.80 17.50 -6.44
CA LYS A 8 -2.93 18.63 -6.81
C LYS A 8 -3.33 19.96 -6.17
N HIS A 9 -4.57 20.13 -5.74
CA HIS A 9 -5.01 21.35 -5.07
C HIS A 9 -4.27 21.62 -3.76
N LYS A 10 -4.21 22.90 -3.36
CA LYS A 10 -3.64 23.29 -2.07
C LYS A 10 -4.58 22.84 -0.95
N VAL A 11 -4.01 22.58 0.22
CA VAL A 11 -4.79 22.19 1.42
C VAL A 11 -5.86 23.25 1.75
N ASN A 12 -5.56 24.53 1.54
CA ASN A 12 -6.53 25.61 1.73
C ASN A 12 -7.70 25.51 0.76
N ASP A 13 -7.44 25.27 -0.54
CA ASP A 13 -8.49 25.12 -1.55
C ASP A 13 -9.37 23.90 -1.21
N LEU A 14 -8.77 22.78 -0.81
CA LEU A 14 -9.50 21.58 -0.36
C LEU A 14 -10.39 21.86 0.86
N ARG A 15 -9.93 22.68 1.80
CA ARG A 15 -10.71 23.09 2.97
C ARG A 15 -11.90 23.96 2.58
N GLU A 16 -11.72 24.89 1.64
CA GLU A 16 -12.83 25.70 1.13
C GLU A 16 -13.84 24.84 0.36
N MET A 17 -13.38 23.88 -0.46
CA MET A 17 -14.26 22.92 -1.13
C MET A 17 -15.02 22.04 -0.12
N MET A 18 -14.37 21.60 0.96
CA MET A 18 -15.02 20.87 2.05
C MET A 18 -16.09 21.69 2.76
N LYS A 19 -15.88 23.00 2.99
CA LYS A 19 -16.92 23.87 3.57
C LYS A 19 -18.14 24.01 2.65
N THR A 20 -17.92 24.06 1.34
CA THR A 20 -19.00 24.20 0.34
C THR A 20 -19.77 22.89 0.11
N HIS A 21 -19.08 21.75 0.07
CA HIS A 21 -19.70 20.45 -0.26
C HIS A 21 -20.05 19.59 0.95
N LEU A 22 -19.40 19.79 2.10
CA LEU A 22 -19.62 19.07 3.36
C LEU A 22 -19.62 20.02 4.58
N PRO A 23 -20.58 20.95 4.68
CA PRO A 23 -20.69 21.82 5.85
C PRO A 23 -20.92 21.05 7.16
N GLU A 24 -21.37 19.79 7.07
CA GLU A 24 -21.55 18.88 8.21
C GLU A 24 -20.24 18.40 8.89
N VAL A 25 -19.11 18.48 8.20
CA VAL A 25 -17.83 17.99 8.73
C VAL A 25 -17.16 19.07 9.60
N ALA A 26 -17.37 18.99 10.91
CA ALA A 26 -16.65 19.82 11.87
C ALA A 26 -15.18 19.37 11.98
N GLY A 27 -14.24 20.32 12.01
CA GLY A 27 -12.81 20.02 12.25
C GLY A 27 -11.92 19.87 11.01
N VAL A 28 -12.36 20.37 9.83
CA VAL A 28 -11.60 20.34 8.56
C VAL A 28 -10.17 20.91 8.67
N ILE A 29 -9.92 21.80 9.64
CA ILE A 29 -8.61 22.43 9.89
C ILE A 29 -7.58 21.42 10.45
N GLY A 30 -8.03 20.40 11.18
CA GLY A 30 -7.14 19.38 11.76
C GLY A 30 -6.81 18.21 10.83
N LEU A 31 -7.55 18.08 9.72
CA LEU A 31 -7.40 16.96 8.80
C LEU A 31 -6.16 17.10 7.92
N LYS A 32 -5.51 15.96 7.65
CA LYS A 32 -4.38 15.87 6.73
C LYS A 32 -4.87 15.99 5.28
N LYS A 33 -3.97 16.39 4.38
CA LYS A 33 -4.29 16.56 2.95
C LYS A 33 -4.95 15.31 2.35
N ASP A 34 -4.40 14.12 2.62
CA ASP A 34 -4.95 12.88 2.06
C ASP A 34 -6.36 12.56 2.59
N GLU A 35 -6.64 12.87 3.86
CA GLU A 35 -7.97 12.70 4.47
C GLU A 35 -9.00 13.66 3.85
N LEU A 36 -8.59 14.91 3.59
CA LEU A 36 -9.42 15.91 2.91
C LEU A 36 -9.78 15.47 1.49
N VAL A 37 -8.79 14.97 0.75
CA VAL A 37 -9.00 14.45 -0.62
C VAL A 37 -9.93 13.24 -0.60
N ASP A 38 -9.75 12.31 0.35
CA ASP A 38 -10.56 11.10 0.44
C ASP A 38 -12.03 11.40 0.79
N LEU A 39 -12.30 12.31 1.74
CA LEU A 39 -13.66 12.73 2.10
C LEU A 39 -14.36 13.44 0.93
N LEU A 40 -13.63 14.34 0.26
CA LEU A 40 -14.17 15.11 -0.84
C LEU A 40 -14.38 14.23 -2.09
N ALA A 41 -13.47 13.29 -2.36
CA ALA A 41 -13.63 12.28 -3.42
C ALA A 41 -14.83 11.37 -3.15
N ALA A 42 -15.02 10.91 -1.91
CA ALA A 42 -16.17 10.09 -1.53
C ALA A 42 -17.52 10.82 -1.73
N LYS A 43 -17.58 12.12 -1.40
CA LYS A 43 -18.78 12.94 -1.60
C LYS A 43 -19.06 13.25 -3.06
N LEU A 44 -18.01 13.53 -3.84
CA LEU A 44 -18.10 13.86 -5.26
C LEU A 44 -18.23 12.61 -6.16
N GLY A 45 -18.21 11.40 -5.57
CA GLY A 45 -18.27 10.14 -6.32
C GLY A 45 -17.04 9.87 -7.18
N ILE A 46 -15.89 10.47 -6.84
CA ILE A 46 -14.64 10.30 -7.56
C ILE A 46 -13.95 9.04 -7.05
N GLU A 47 -13.82 8.02 -7.89
CA GLU A 47 -13.10 6.81 -7.53
C GLU A 47 -11.62 7.11 -7.29
N LYS A 48 -11.11 6.68 -6.14
CA LYS A 48 -9.69 6.75 -5.84
C LYS A 48 -8.95 5.81 -6.79
N PRO A 49 -7.91 6.26 -7.52
CA PRO A 49 -7.07 5.37 -8.30
C PRO A 49 -6.39 4.41 -7.32
N HIS A 50 -6.94 3.21 -7.22
CA HIS A 50 -6.29 2.14 -6.49
C HIS A 50 -4.96 1.88 -7.19
N LYS A 51 -3.85 1.93 -6.44
CA LYS A 51 -2.53 1.55 -6.95
C LYS A 51 -2.54 0.06 -7.30
N VAL A 52 -3.07 -0.28 -8.47
CA VAL A 52 -3.04 -1.62 -9.02
C VAL A 52 -1.60 -1.82 -9.48
N VAL A 53 -0.83 -2.57 -8.69
CA VAL A 53 0.49 -3.03 -9.11
C VAL A 53 0.27 -4.11 -10.16
N VAL A 54 0.11 -3.70 -11.41
CA VAL A 54 0.00 -4.60 -12.57
C VAL A 54 1.36 -5.28 -12.78
N GLY A 55 1.39 -6.61 -12.91
CA GLY A 55 2.59 -7.36 -13.28
C GLY A 55 3.34 -8.08 -12.13
N LEU A 56 2.87 -8.01 -10.89
CA LEU A 56 3.39 -8.86 -9.81
C LEU A 56 2.27 -9.65 -9.13
N ASP A 57 2.25 -10.96 -9.33
CA ASP A 57 1.39 -11.84 -8.56
C ASP A 57 1.89 -11.91 -7.10
N LYS A 58 1.38 -10.98 -6.29
CA LYS A 58 1.67 -10.90 -4.86
C LYS A 58 1.19 -12.16 -4.13
N THR A 59 0.17 -12.83 -4.64
CA THR A 59 -0.40 -14.05 -4.04
C THR A 59 0.55 -15.22 -4.23
N ALA A 60 1.03 -15.45 -5.45
CA ALA A 60 2.02 -16.49 -5.74
C ALA A 60 3.32 -16.30 -4.94
N ILE A 61 3.82 -15.06 -4.84
CA ILE A 61 5.03 -14.78 -4.05
C ILE A 61 4.81 -15.01 -2.56
N LYS A 62 3.64 -14.62 -2.03
CA LYS A 62 3.29 -14.90 -0.63
C LYS A 62 3.16 -16.40 -0.37
N GLY A 63 2.62 -17.17 -1.31
CA GLY A 63 2.59 -18.64 -1.28
C GLY A 63 3.99 -19.22 -1.13
N ARG A 64 4.89 -18.88 -2.07
CA ARG A 64 6.29 -19.34 -2.03
C ARG A 64 7.04 -18.95 -0.75
N ILE A 65 6.75 -17.78 -0.17
CA ILE A 65 7.32 -17.38 1.13
C ILE A 65 6.84 -18.29 2.27
N ARG A 66 5.57 -18.72 2.27
CA ARG A 66 5.06 -19.66 3.28
C ARG A 66 5.76 -21.01 3.16
N ASP A 67 5.86 -21.55 1.96
CA ASP A 67 6.52 -22.85 1.73
C ASP A 67 7.99 -22.82 2.15
N LEU A 68 8.71 -21.75 1.82
CA LEU A 68 10.11 -21.58 2.21
C LEU A 68 10.30 -21.42 3.73
N LYS A 69 9.30 -20.92 4.46
CA LYS A 69 9.36 -20.86 5.93
C LYS A 69 9.25 -22.26 6.52
N THR A 70 8.30 -23.06 6.02
CA THR A 70 8.15 -24.46 6.43
C THR A 70 9.45 -25.24 6.20
N ARG A 71 10.03 -25.15 4.99
CA ARG A 71 11.30 -25.80 4.66
C ARG A 71 12.49 -25.30 5.49
N ARG A 72 12.50 -24.01 5.84
CA ARG A 72 13.51 -23.46 6.76
C ARG A 72 13.37 -24.08 8.15
N ASP A 73 12.15 -24.27 8.63
CA ASP A 73 11.88 -24.79 9.97
C ASP A 73 12.22 -26.28 10.03
N GLU A 74 11.89 -27.04 8.99
CA GLU A 74 12.35 -28.43 8.79
C GLU A 74 13.88 -28.52 8.76
N ALA A 75 14.56 -27.68 7.97
CA ALA A 75 16.02 -27.64 7.92
C ALA A 75 16.66 -27.24 9.27
N ALA A 76 15.99 -26.38 10.05
CA ALA A 76 16.46 -26.03 11.38
C ALA A 76 16.31 -27.20 12.36
N ALA A 77 15.22 -27.96 12.27
CA ALA A 77 15.03 -29.17 13.08
C ALA A 77 16.02 -30.29 12.71
N ALA A 78 16.37 -30.41 11.44
CA ALA A 78 17.34 -31.38 10.94
C ALA A 78 18.82 -30.99 11.18
N GLY A 79 19.11 -29.80 11.71
CA GLY A 79 20.48 -29.30 11.87
C GLY A 79 21.17 -28.90 10.56
N GLU A 80 20.42 -28.78 9.47
CA GLU A 80 20.92 -28.48 8.12
C GLU A 80 21.14 -26.97 7.94
N ASP A 81 22.19 -26.46 8.59
CA ASP A 81 22.50 -25.02 8.66
C ASP A 81 22.64 -24.34 7.29
N VAL A 82 23.20 -25.04 6.31
CA VAL A 82 23.36 -24.54 4.94
C VAL A 82 22.00 -24.33 4.28
N GLN A 83 21.10 -25.31 4.38
CA GLN A 83 19.76 -25.24 3.78
C GLN A 83 18.89 -24.21 4.51
N ARG A 84 18.96 -24.15 5.84
CA ARG A 84 18.32 -23.11 6.66
C ARG A 84 18.74 -21.71 6.21
N ASN A 85 20.04 -21.49 6.03
CA ASN A 85 20.58 -20.21 5.57
C ASN A 85 20.14 -19.87 4.14
N ARG A 86 20.09 -20.87 3.24
CA ARG A 86 19.61 -20.71 1.86
C ARG A 86 18.16 -20.27 1.83
N HIS A 87 17.27 -20.97 2.54
CA HIS A 87 15.85 -20.63 2.61
C HIS A 87 15.63 -19.24 3.22
N ARG A 88 16.37 -18.88 4.29
CA ARG A 88 16.31 -17.51 4.87
C ARG A 88 16.64 -16.43 3.85
N ARG A 89 17.71 -16.60 3.07
CA ARG A 89 18.12 -15.63 2.03
C ARG A 89 17.07 -15.50 0.94
N GLU A 90 16.48 -16.61 0.52
CA GLU A 90 15.44 -16.62 -0.52
C GLU A 90 14.17 -15.89 -0.05
N ILE A 91 13.73 -16.13 1.19
CA ILE A 91 12.62 -15.38 1.83
C ILE A 91 12.92 -13.88 1.84
N HIS A 92 14.14 -13.48 2.22
CA HIS A 92 14.54 -12.07 2.26
C HIS A 92 14.47 -11.44 0.87
N ARG A 93 14.93 -12.14 -0.18
CA ARG A 93 14.88 -11.66 -1.57
C ARG A 93 13.44 -11.46 -2.04
N LEU A 94 12.54 -12.42 -1.78
CA LEU A 94 11.13 -12.33 -2.15
C LEU A 94 10.42 -11.17 -1.42
N LYS A 95 10.68 -11.00 -0.11
CA LYS A 95 10.17 -9.86 0.67
C LYS A 95 10.69 -8.51 0.16
N ARG A 96 11.95 -8.44 -0.28
CA ARG A 96 12.50 -7.20 -0.89
C ARG A 96 11.84 -6.91 -2.23
N ARG A 97 11.60 -7.93 -3.07
CA ARG A 97 10.90 -7.79 -4.36
C ARG A 97 9.48 -7.24 -4.17
N LEU A 98 8.74 -7.77 -3.20
CA LEU A 98 7.39 -7.26 -2.86
C LEU A 98 7.42 -5.80 -2.40
N ARG A 99 8.35 -5.43 -1.52
CA ARG A 99 8.51 -4.04 -1.06
C ARG A 99 8.91 -3.10 -2.19
N LYS A 100 9.82 -3.52 -3.06
CA LYS A 100 10.22 -2.74 -4.24
C LYS A 100 9.02 -2.51 -5.16
N ALA A 101 8.24 -3.54 -5.44
CA ALA A 101 7.05 -3.40 -6.29
C ALA A 101 5.93 -2.57 -5.63
N ALA A 102 5.81 -2.58 -4.30
CA ALA A 102 4.88 -1.69 -3.60
C ALA A 102 5.34 -0.23 -3.63
N ASN A 103 6.65 0.01 -3.53
CA ASN A 103 7.26 1.34 -3.51
C ASN A 103 7.59 1.90 -4.90
N MET A 104 7.57 1.09 -5.97
CA MET A 104 7.62 1.59 -7.34
C MET A 104 6.33 2.36 -7.59
N THR A 105 6.43 3.68 -7.45
CA THR A 105 5.52 4.66 -8.04
C THR A 105 5.72 4.61 -9.55
N HIS A 106 4.66 4.28 -10.29
CA HIS A 106 4.53 4.61 -11.70
C HIS A 106 3.83 5.96 -11.78
#